data_AF-A0A7S4I8S1-F1
#
_entry.id   AF-A0A7S4I8S1-F1
#
_cell.length_a   1.000
_cell.length_b   1.000
_cell.length_c   1.000
_cell.angle_alpha   90.00
_cell.angle_beta   90.00
_cell.angle_gamma   90.00
#
_symmetry.space_group_name_H-M   'P 1'
#
loop_
_entity.id
_entity.type
_entity.pdbx_description
1 polymer ?
#
loop_
_entity_poly.entity_id
_entity_poly.type
_entity_poly.pdbx_seq_one_letter_code
_entity_poly.pdbx_strand_id
1 'polypeptide(L)'
;VLDLSVVRGLAYYTGVVFEGFDRSGELRAIFGGGRYDRLLSTFGGDDVAAAGFGFGDAVIMELLESKKLLPNLGSSSVEAVVFAMEPSLLPQAMALAQALRDAGRKVDMVLQPKKTKWLFKHADRLDANYVVLLAPQEAEQGLVRVKNLATGEQSDVPYADIVAAIDV
;
A
#
# COMPACT_ATOMS: atom_id res chain seq x y z
N VAL A 1 -11.49 15.20 -31.64
CA VAL A 1 -11.92 16.52 -32.15
C VAL A 1 -10.67 17.24 -32.63
N LEU A 2 -10.68 17.86 -33.82
CA LEU A 2 -9.59 18.76 -34.22
C LEU A 2 -9.94 20.15 -33.72
N ASP A 3 -9.08 20.72 -32.87
CA ASP A 3 -9.27 22.05 -32.30
C ASP A 3 -8.02 22.89 -32.58
N LEU A 4 -8.20 23.94 -33.38
CA LEU A 4 -7.13 24.86 -33.78
C LEU A 4 -6.87 25.96 -32.73
N SER A 5 -7.68 26.02 -31.67
CA SER A 5 -7.52 26.97 -30.56
C SER A 5 -6.60 26.45 -29.45
N VAL A 6 -6.24 25.16 -29.48
CA VAL A 6 -5.41 24.55 -28.44
C VAL A 6 -3.99 25.11 -28.51
N VAL A 7 -3.64 25.87 -27.47
CA VAL A 7 -2.28 26.35 -27.23
C VAL A 7 -1.81 25.81 -25.89
N ARG A 8 -0.70 25.07 -25.92
CA ARG A 8 -0.07 24.50 -24.72
C ARG A 8 0.82 25.57 -24.05
N GLY A 9 0.76 25.67 -22.73
CA GLY A 9 1.50 26.68 -21.95
C GLY A 9 3.03 26.52 -21.88
N LEU A 10 3.63 25.59 -22.65
CA LEU A 10 5.07 25.35 -22.65
C LEU A 10 5.62 25.59 -24.06
N ALA A 11 6.61 26.48 -24.16
CA ALA A 11 7.15 26.94 -25.44
C ALA A 11 7.98 25.89 -26.20
N TYR A 12 8.21 24.70 -25.64
CA TYR A 12 9.04 23.67 -26.26
C TYR A 12 8.33 22.86 -27.35
N TYR A 13 7.00 23.02 -27.52
CA TYR A 13 6.26 22.31 -28.56
C TYR A 13 6.64 22.82 -29.95
N THR A 14 6.87 21.88 -30.86
CA THR A 14 7.37 22.13 -32.24
C THR A 14 6.45 21.60 -33.32
N GLY A 15 5.37 20.92 -32.94
CA GLY A 15 4.41 20.32 -33.87
C GLY A 15 3.07 20.08 -33.20
N VAL A 16 2.45 18.93 -33.51
CA VAL A 16 1.13 18.56 -32.97
C VAL A 16 1.14 18.60 -31.46
N VAL A 17 0.09 19.19 -30.90
CA VAL A 17 -0.27 19.13 -29.48
C VAL A 17 -1.59 18.40 -29.32
N PHE A 18 -1.79 17.79 -28.16
CA PHE A 18 -3.01 17.04 -27.86
C PHE A 18 -3.33 17.09 -26.37
N GLU A 19 -4.62 16.97 -26.08
CA GLU A 19 -5.18 16.88 -24.73
C GLU A 19 -6.18 15.72 -24.70
N GLY A 20 -6.16 14.99 -23.59
CA GLY A 20 -7.08 13.90 -23.32
C GLY A 20 -8.04 14.30 -22.22
N PHE A 21 -9.33 14.27 -22.52
CA PHE A 21 -10.41 14.54 -21.57
C PHE A 21 -11.21 13.26 -21.31
N ASP A 22 -12.01 13.28 -20.27
CA ASP A 22 -13.06 12.28 -20.14
C ASP A 22 -14.16 12.52 -21.19
N ARG A 23 -15.07 11.56 -21.34
CA ARG A 23 -16.11 11.66 -22.38
C ARG A 23 -17.15 12.75 -22.10
N SER A 24 -17.37 13.15 -20.83
CA SER A 24 -18.29 14.25 -20.52
C SER A 24 -17.62 15.63 -20.66
N GLY A 25 -16.29 15.71 -20.59
CA GLY A 25 -15.54 16.96 -20.67
C GLY A 25 -15.77 17.87 -19.46
N GLU A 26 -16.20 17.32 -18.32
CA GLU A 26 -16.60 18.09 -17.13
C GLU A 26 -15.40 18.62 -16.35
N LEU A 27 -14.31 17.84 -16.30
CA LEU A 27 -13.06 18.22 -15.68
C LEU A 27 -12.06 18.72 -16.73
N ARG A 28 -10.99 19.37 -16.24
CA ARG A 28 -9.84 19.71 -17.09
C ARG A 28 -9.22 18.46 -17.72
N ALA A 29 -8.31 18.65 -18.69
CA ALA A 29 -7.60 17.56 -19.35
C ALA A 29 -6.94 16.61 -18.32
N ILE A 30 -7.17 15.31 -18.51
CA ILE A 30 -6.60 14.19 -17.76
C ILE A 30 -5.10 14.09 -18.04
N PHE A 31 -4.75 14.22 -19.32
CA PHE A 31 -3.39 14.27 -19.78
C PHE A 31 -3.27 15.25 -20.94
N GLY A 32 -2.05 15.68 -21.21
CA GLY A 32 -1.77 16.38 -22.44
C GLY A 32 -0.35 16.10 -22.89
N GLY A 33 -0.13 16.17 -24.19
CA GLY A 33 1.19 16.06 -24.77
C GLY A 33 1.34 16.79 -26.09
N GLY A 34 2.40 16.42 -26.79
CA GLY A 34 2.70 16.90 -28.12
C GLY A 34 4.12 16.56 -28.55
N ARG A 35 4.50 17.08 -29.71
CA ARG A 35 5.83 16.91 -30.32
C ARG A 35 6.80 18.04 -29.94
N TYR A 36 8.03 17.71 -29.58
CA TYR A 36 9.04 18.63 -29.03
C TYR A 36 10.46 18.33 -29.52
N ASP A 37 10.76 18.62 -30.78
CA ASP A 37 12.02 18.24 -31.43
C ASP A 37 13.27 18.97 -30.92
N ARG A 38 13.07 20.10 -30.23
CA ARG A 38 14.15 21.00 -29.76
C ARG A 38 14.22 21.12 -28.24
N LEU A 39 13.55 20.23 -27.51
CA LEU A 39 13.54 20.31 -26.05
C LEU A 39 14.93 19.98 -25.46
N LEU A 40 15.65 19.00 -26.01
CA LEU A 40 16.94 18.61 -25.46
C LEU A 40 18.03 19.66 -25.72
N SER A 41 17.95 20.40 -26.82
CA SER A 41 18.91 21.48 -27.12
C SER A 41 18.82 22.65 -26.15
N THR A 42 17.69 22.87 -25.46
CA THR A 42 17.62 23.85 -24.37
C THR A 42 18.44 23.44 -23.13
N PHE A 43 18.89 22.18 -23.07
CA PHE A 43 19.73 21.64 -22.01
C PHE A 43 21.15 21.28 -22.50
N GLY A 44 21.53 21.71 -23.70
CA GLY A 44 22.87 21.46 -24.27
C GLY A 44 23.05 20.10 -24.95
N GLY A 45 21.96 19.36 -25.21
CA GLY A 45 21.97 18.17 -26.06
C GLY A 45 21.75 18.49 -27.54
N ASP A 46 21.77 17.47 -28.38
CA ASP A 46 21.42 17.58 -29.80
C ASP A 46 19.90 17.75 -29.98
N ASP A 47 19.50 18.26 -31.16
CA ASP A 47 18.10 18.24 -31.57
C ASP A 47 17.65 16.79 -31.80
N VAL A 48 16.61 16.37 -31.09
CA VAL A 48 16.05 15.02 -31.14
C VAL A 48 14.53 15.11 -31.23
N ALA A 49 13.99 14.64 -32.36
CA ALA A 49 12.56 14.57 -32.56
C ALA A 49 11.91 13.61 -31.55
N ALA A 50 10.99 14.13 -30.74
CA ALA A 50 10.31 13.37 -29.70
C ALA A 50 8.86 13.82 -29.56
N ALA A 51 8.01 12.91 -29.10
CA ALA A 51 6.65 13.22 -28.69
C ALA A 51 6.31 12.43 -27.42
N GLY A 52 5.51 13.03 -26.58
CA GLY A 52 5.15 12.45 -25.29
C GLY A 52 4.04 13.25 -24.62
N PHE A 53 3.60 12.76 -23.48
CA PHE A 53 2.53 13.37 -22.69
C PHE A 53 2.81 13.20 -21.20
N GLY A 54 2.19 14.07 -20.41
CA GLY A 54 2.11 13.92 -18.95
C GLY A 54 0.66 13.73 -18.54
N PHE A 55 0.42 12.84 -17.57
CA PHE A 55 -0.88 12.64 -16.95
C PHE A 55 -0.90 13.25 -15.55
N GLY A 56 -2.05 13.79 -15.13
CA GLY A 56 -2.25 14.27 -13.77
C GLY A 56 -3.02 13.25 -12.95
N ASP A 57 -2.37 12.66 -11.96
CA ASP A 57 -2.97 11.72 -11.00
C ASP A 57 -4.17 12.33 -10.25
N ALA A 58 -4.07 13.60 -9.82
CA ALA A 58 -5.15 14.29 -9.13
C ALA A 58 -6.46 14.36 -9.94
N VAL A 59 -6.37 14.59 -11.26
CA VAL A 59 -7.56 14.68 -12.13
C VAL A 59 -8.19 13.31 -12.33
N ILE A 60 -7.37 12.27 -12.45
CA ILE A 60 -7.85 10.88 -12.57
C ILE A 60 -8.58 10.48 -11.29
N MET A 61 -8.03 10.81 -10.12
CA MET A 61 -8.66 10.50 -8.83
C MET A 61 -10.03 11.18 -8.69
N GLU A 62 -10.12 12.48 -8.98
CA GLU A 62 -11.39 13.22 -8.93
C GLU A 62 -12.42 12.68 -9.93
N LEU A 63 -11.98 12.26 -11.12
CA LEU A 63 -12.84 11.64 -12.13
C LEU A 63 -13.35 10.26 -11.68
N LEU A 64 -12.50 9.45 -11.06
CA LEU A 64 -12.90 8.15 -10.54
C LEU A 64 -13.85 8.29 -9.35
N GLU A 65 -13.63 9.28 -8.48
CA GLU A 65 -14.55 9.60 -7.37
C GLU A 65 -15.92 10.02 -7.89
N SER A 66 -15.98 10.98 -8.82
CA SER A 66 -17.24 11.50 -9.35
C SER A 66 -18.06 10.42 -10.07
N LYS A 67 -17.40 9.48 -10.74
CA LYS A 67 -18.03 8.34 -11.41
C LYS A 67 -18.24 7.13 -10.50
N LYS A 68 -17.85 7.21 -9.21
CA LYS A 68 -17.90 6.08 -8.25
C LYS A 68 -17.18 4.82 -8.75
N LEU A 69 -16.04 5.03 -9.41
CA LEU A 69 -15.18 4.00 -10.00
C LEU A 69 -13.90 3.77 -9.20
N LEU A 70 -13.69 4.48 -8.08
CA LEU A 70 -12.57 4.16 -7.21
C LEU A 70 -12.69 2.71 -6.71
N PRO A 71 -11.65 1.88 -6.90
CA PRO A 71 -11.67 0.54 -6.35
C PRO A 71 -11.67 0.62 -4.83
N ASN A 72 -12.42 -0.26 -4.18
CA ASN A 72 -12.18 -0.54 -2.78
C ASN A 72 -10.87 -1.32 -2.70
N LEU A 73 -9.77 -0.62 -2.39
CA LEU A 73 -8.44 -1.24 -2.25
C LEU A 73 -8.31 -2.06 -0.96
N GLY A 74 -9.38 -2.14 -0.16
CA GLY A 74 -9.32 -2.64 1.21
C GLY A 74 -8.49 -1.73 2.11
N SER A 75 -8.62 -1.91 3.41
CA SER A 75 -7.48 -1.62 4.29
C SER A 75 -6.30 -2.48 3.81
N SER A 76 -5.06 -2.04 4.00
CA SER A 76 -3.91 -2.96 3.91
C SER A 76 -4.02 -3.94 5.07
N SER A 77 -4.92 -4.93 4.96
CA SER A 77 -5.32 -5.79 6.07
C SER A 77 -4.09 -6.57 6.50
N VAL A 78 -3.53 -6.17 7.62
CA VAL A 78 -2.45 -6.92 8.27
C VAL A 78 -3.09 -8.20 8.77
N GLU A 79 -2.67 -9.35 8.27
CA GLU A 79 -3.30 -10.61 8.67
C GLU A 79 -2.98 -10.93 10.13
N ALA A 80 -1.76 -10.63 10.58
CA ALA A 80 -1.36 -10.87 11.96
C ALA A 80 -0.45 -9.75 12.50
N VAL A 81 -0.69 -9.37 13.75
CA VAL A 81 0.24 -8.53 14.53
C VAL A 81 0.97 -9.41 15.54
N VAL A 82 2.28 -9.53 15.39
CA VAL A 82 3.14 -10.29 16.31
C VAL A 82 3.69 -9.36 17.40
N PHE A 83 3.57 -9.80 18.65
CA PHE A 83 4.03 -9.01 19.80
C PHE A 83 4.65 -9.89 20.89
N ALA A 84 5.86 -9.52 21.30
CA ALA A 84 6.54 -10.06 22.48
C ALA A 84 6.21 -9.20 23.71
N MET A 85 5.70 -9.82 24.77
CA MET A 85 5.43 -9.12 26.03
C MET A 85 6.71 -8.67 26.75
N GLU A 86 7.81 -9.41 26.54
CA GLU A 86 9.10 -9.14 27.13
C GLU A 86 10.22 -9.04 26.09
N PRO A 87 11.25 -8.21 26.33
CA PRO A 87 12.39 -8.08 25.41
C PRO A 87 13.14 -9.39 25.14
N SER A 88 13.16 -10.30 26.11
CA SER A 88 13.78 -11.64 26.00
C SER A 88 13.14 -12.51 24.91
N LEU A 89 11.86 -12.30 24.62
CA LEU A 89 11.08 -13.07 23.64
C LEU A 89 11.14 -12.45 22.23
N LEU A 90 11.77 -11.29 22.05
CA LEU A 90 11.88 -10.62 20.76
C LEU A 90 12.49 -11.50 19.66
N PRO A 91 13.61 -12.24 19.89
CA PRO A 91 14.17 -13.10 18.85
C PRO A 91 13.18 -14.17 18.36
N GLN A 92 12.40 -14.75 19.29
CA GLN A 92 11.38 -15.76 18.96
C GLN A 92 10.21 -15.14 18.20
N ALA A 93 9.74 -13.96 18.64
CA ALA A 93 8.71 -13.21 17.95
C ALA A 93 9.13 -12.81 16.53
N MET A 94 10.39 -12.42 16.33
CA MET A 94 10.95 -12.14 15.01
C MET A 94 10.96 -13.39 14.13
N ALA A 95 11.34 -14.55 14.68
CA ALA A 95 11.33 -15.81 13.95
C ALA A 95 9.91 -16.22 13.53
N LEU A 96 8.90 -16.08 14.40
CA LEU A 96 7.50 -16.35 14.06
C LEU A 96 6.96 -15.37 13.01
N ALA A 97 7.26 -14.07 13.15
CA ALA A 97 6.88 -13.08 12.16
C ALA A 97 7.52 -13.37 10.79
N GLN A 98 8.77 -13.84 10.77
CA GLN A 98 9.44 -14.26 9.55
C GLN A 98 8.78 -15.50 8.94
N ALA A 99 8.52 -16.54 9.72
CA ALA A 99 7.86 -17.77 9.24
C ALA A 99 6.50 -17.49 8.61
N LEU A 100 5.71 -16.60 9.20
CA LEU A 100 4.43 -16.17 8.63
C LEU A 100 4.61 -15.39 7.32
N ARG A 101 5.60 -14.50 7.25
CA ARG A 101 5.91 -13.75 6.02
C ARG A 101 6.43 -14.66 4.90
N ASP A 102 7.24 -15.66 5.23
CA ASP A 102 7.74 -16.66 4.29
C ASP A 102 6.59 -17.51 3.73
N ALA A 103 5.52 -17.69 4.51
CA ALA A 103 4.26 -18.29 4.07
C ALA A 103 3.35 -17.32 3.28
N GLY A 104 3.83 -16.12 2.94
CA GLY A 104 3.11 -15.13 2.13
C GLY A 104 2.15 -14.21 2.90
N ARG A 105 2.16 -14.26 4.25
CA ARG A 105 1.23 -13.49 5.09
C ARG A 105 1.69 -12.05 5.29
N LYS A 106 0.74 -11.12 5.34
CA LYS A 106 0.99 -9.72 5.71
C LYS A 106 1.10 -9.59 7.23
N VAL A 107 2.31 -9.49 7.75
CA VAL A 107 2.55 -9.46 9.20
C VAL A 107 3.20 -8.17 9.65
N ASP A 108 2.57 -7.51 10.61
CA ASP A 108 3.19 -6.43 11.38
C ASP A 108 3.82 -6.98 12.67
N MET A 109 4.84 -6.30 13.17
CA MET A 109 5.51 -6.68 14.40
C MET A 109 5.78 -5.46 15.28
N VAL A 110 5.33 -5.54 16.53
CA VAL A 110 5.58 -4.51 17.53
C VAL A 110 6.92 -4.79 18.21
N LEU A 111 7.94 -4.00 17.89
CA LEU A 111 9.32 -4.18 18.38
C LEU A 111 9.58 -3.68 19.80
N GLN A 112 8.70 -2.83 20.31
CA GLN A 112 8.85 -2.23 21.64
C GLN A 112 7.87 -2.86 22.62
N PRO A 113 8.23 -3.04 23.90
CA PRO A 113 7.27 -3.43 24.91
C PRO A 113 6.19 -2.35 25.03
N LYS A 114 4.93 -2.76 24.86
CA LYS A 114 3.75 -1.91 25.00
C LYS A 114 2.73 -2.61 25.89
N LYS A 115 1.81 -1.83 26.46
CA LYS A 115 0.68 -2.41 27.21
C LYS A 115 -0.27 -3.12 26.24
N THR A 116 -0.87 -4.23 26.65
CA THR A 116 -1.81 -5.02 25.85
C THR A 116 -2.99 -4.21 25.31
N LYS A 117 -3.49 -3.23 26.09
CA LYS A 117 -4.53 -2.30 25.62
C LYS A 117 -4.11 -1.49 24.39
N TRP A 118 -2.84 -1.08 24.32
CA TRP A 118 -2.30 -0.36 23.16
C TRP A 118 -2.17 -1.30 21.97
N LEU A 119 -1.72 -2.54 22.18
CA LEU A 119 -1.60 -3.56 21.13
C LEU A 119 -2.93 -3.80 20.43
N PHE A 120 -4.01 -4.03 21.18
CA PHE A 120 -5.32 -4.27 20.57
C PHE A 120 -5.84 -3.05 19.81
N LYS A 121 -5.65 -1.84 20.34
CA LYS A 121 -5.98 -0.61 19.60
C LYS A 121 -5.15 -0.44 18.33
N HIS A 122 -3.90 -0.87 18.36
CA HIS A 122 -3.00 -0.82 17.21
C HIS A 122 -3.42 -1.83 16.14
N ALA A 123 -3.72 -3.06 16.52
CA ALA A 123 -4.20 -4.11 15.61
C ALA A 123 -5.56 -3.75 14.99
N ASP A 124 -6.48 -3.17 15.76
CA ASP A 124 -7.76 -2.64 15.27
C ASP A 124 -7.57 -1.52 14.24
N ARG A 125 -6.64 -0.58 14.48
CA ARG A 125 -6.31 0.48 13.51
C ARG A 125 -5.72 -0.05 12.20
N LEU A 126 -5.00 -1.17 12.27
CA LEU A 126 -4.44 -1.85 11.10
C LEU A 126 -5.46 -2.76 10.40
N ASP A 127 -6.68 -2.85 10.94
CA ASP A 127 -7.73 -3.76 10.49
C ASP A 127 -7.21 -5.20 10.42
N ALA A 128 -6.56 -5.62 11.52
CA ALA A 128 -5.89 -6.90 11.58
C ALA A 128 -6.82 -8.05 11.95
N ASN A 129 -6.58 -9.24 11.38
CA ASN A 129 -7.39 -10.43 11.66
C ASN A 129 -6.96 -11.11 12.96
N TYR A 130 -5.65 -11.16 13.20
CA TYR A 130 -5.07 -11.91 14.31
C TYR A 130 -4.05 -11.10 15.11
N VAL A 131 -3.95 -11.42 16.41
CA VAL A 131 -2.84 -11.01 17.27
C VAL A 131 -2.12 -12.27 17.76
N VAL A 132 -0.81 -12.31 17.53
CA VAL A 132 0.09 -13.39 17.95
C VAL A 132 0.93 -12.87 19.12
N LEU A 133 0.59 -13.33 20.32
CA LEU A 133 1.13 -12.84 21.58
C LEU A 133 2.09 -13.86 22.18
N LEU A 134 3.37 -13.48 22.29
CA LEU A 134 4.37 -14.25 23.04
C LEU A 134 4.40 -13.73 24.47
N ALA A 135 3.87 -14.54 25.38
CA ALA A 135 3.92 -14.33 26.81
C ALA A 135 4.90 -15.33 27.44
N PRO A 136 5.56 -15.00 28.56
CA PRO A 136 6.64 -15.82 29.13
C PRO A 136 6.23 -17.26 29.45
N GLN A 137 5.05 -17.46 30.04
CA GLN A 137 4.58 -18.77 30.48
C GLN A 137 4.34 -19.73 29.31
N GLU A 138 3.69 -19.25 28.26
CA GLU A 138 3.39 -20.03 27.06
C GLU A 138 4.69 -20.27 26.25
N ALA A 139 5.58 -19.28 26.21
CA ALA A 139 6.86 -19.39 25.49
C ALA A 139 7.79 -20.46 26.09
N GLU A 140 7.79 -20.65 27.42
CA GLU A 140 8.51 -21.74 28.08
C GLU A 140 8.05 -23.13 27.64
N GLN A 141 6.79 -23.24 27.19
CA GLN A 141 6.18 -24.47 26.71
C GLN A 141 6.28 -24.62 25.18
N GLY A 142 6.91 -23.67 24.48
CA GLY A 142 6.97 -23.62 23.02
C GLY A 142 5.63 -23.27 22.36
N LEU A 143 4.75 -22.61 23.11
CA LEU A 143 3.42 -22.19 22.67
C LEU A 143 3.36 -20.66 22.47
N VAL A 144 2.51 -20.23 21.55
CA VAL A 144 2.15 -18.82 21.34
C VAL A 144 0.65 -18.65 21.43
N ARG A 145 0.19 -17.55 22.01
CA ARG A 145 -1.23 -17.25 22.07
C ARG A 145 -1.67 -16.55 20.80
N VAL A 146 -2.62 -17.13 20.08
CA VAL A 146 -3.25 -16.54 18.90
C VAL A 146 -4.65 -16.09 19.27
N LYS A 147 -4.94 -14.80 19.03
CA LYS A 147 -6.27 -14.22 19.21
C LYS A 147 -6.86 -13.85 17.85
N ASN A 148 -8.04 -14.37 17.55
CA ASN A 148 -8.86 -13.89 16.44
C ASN A 148 -9.58 -12.60 16.87
N LEU A 149 -9.38 -11.52 16.12
CA LEU A 149 -9.96 -10.21 16.44
C LEU A 149 -11.42 -10.06 16.02
N ALA A 150 -11.89 -10.85 15.06
CA ALA A 150 -13.28 -10.88 14.64
C ALA A 150 -14.17 -11.63 15.64
N THR A 151 -13.73 -12.79 16.12
CA THR A 151 -14.51 -13.62 17.07
C THR A 151 -14.19 -13.32 18.54
N GLY A 152 -13.00 -12.80 18.82
CA GLY A 152 -12.48 -12.61 20.18
C GLY A 152 -11.90 -13.87 20.81
N GLU A 153 -11.98 -15.02 20.14
CA GLU A 153 -11.47 -16.31 20.61
C GLU A 153 -9.94 -16.31 20.71
N GLN A 154 -9.42 -17.06 21.68
CA GLN A 154 -8.00 -17.18 21.97
C GLN A 154 -7.63 -18.64 22.12
N SER A 155 -6.51 -19.03 21.52
CA SER A 155 -5.96 -20.38 21.64
C SER A 155 -4.45 -20.32 21.77
N ASP A 156 -3.88 -21.28 22.51
CA ASP A 156 -2.44 -21.44 22.61
C ASP A 156 -2.01 -22.51 21.59
N VAL A 157 -1.13 -22.12 20.67
CA VAL A 157 -0.73 -22.90 19.49
C VAL A 157 0.77 -23.15 19.55
N PRO A 158 1.27 -24.37 19.24
CA PRO A 158 2.70 -24.61 19.10
C PRO A 158 3.33 -23.71 18.04
N TYR A 159 4.57 -23.28 18.27
CA TYR A 159 5.30 -22.46 17.28
C TYR A 159 5.38 -23.09 15.89
N ALA A 160 5.45 -24.42 15.82
CA ALA A 160 5.47 -25.16 14.56
C ALA A 160 4.17 -25.05 13.74
N ASP A 161 3.04 -24.83 14.43
CA ASP A 161 1.70 -24.86 13.83
C ASP A 161 1.15 -23.43 13.58
N ILE A 162 1.94 -22.39 13.85
CA ILE A 162 1.50 -20.99 13.76
C ILE A 162 1.01 -20.60 12.37
N VAL A 163 1.66 -21.12 11.31
CA VAL A 163 1.28 -20.84 9.93
C VAL A 163 -0.08 -21.44 9.63
N ALA A 164 -0.32 -22.69 10.06
CA ALA A 164 -1.60 -23.38 9.89
C ALA A 164 -2.74 -22.72 10.68
N ALA A 165 -2.45 -22.17 11.86
CA ALA A 165 -3.45 -21.50 12.69
C ALA A 165 -3.91 -20.14 12.13
N ILE A 166 -3.12 -19.50 11.26
CA ILE A 166 -3.42 -18.21 10.61
C ILE A 166 -3.82 -18.43 9.14
N ASP A 167 -3.90 -19.69 8.69
CA ASP A 167 -4.25 -20.11 7.32
C ASP A 167 -5.77 -20.09 7.04
N VAL A 168 -6.60 -19.79 8.06
CA VAL A 168 -8.07 -19.84 8.02
C VAL A 168 -8.70 -18.45 7.85
#